data_AF-A0A935I7H2-F1
#
_entry.id   AF-A0A935I7H2-F1
#
_cell.length_a   1.000
_cell.length_b   1.000
_cell.length_c   1.000
_cell.angle_alpha   90.00
_cell.angle_beta   90.00
_cell.angle_gamma   90.00
#
_symmetry.space_group_name_H-M   'P 1'
#
loop_
_entity.id
_entity.type
_entity.pdbx_description
1 polymer ?
#
loop_
_entity_poly.entity_id
_entity_poly.type
_entity_poly.pdbx_seq_one_letter_code
_entity_poly.pdbx_strand_id
1 'polypeptide(L)' 'MAEIQEYKGNKTLNLNPESKFSFSFGLAKAKLILENIDVIKKFVETEGRDLGEFAKKEGDGAQDAF' A
#
# COMPACT_ATOMS: atom_id res chain seq x y z
N MET A 1 16.16 -7.38 -6.03
CA MET A 1 15.22 -7.75 -4.95
C MET A 1 14.87 -6.47 -4.19
N ALA A 2 13.83 -6.45 -3.37
CA ALA A 2 13.53 -5.26 -2.56
C ALA A 2 14.63 -5.04 -1.51
N GLU A 3 14.96 -3.78 -1.24
CA GLU A 3 16.06 -3.39 -0.36
C GLU A 3 15.63 -2.35 0.67
N ILE A 4 16.18 -2.45 1.89
CA ILE A 4 16.03 -1.42 2.91
C ILE A 4 17.14 -0.38 2.72
N GLN A 5 16.75 0.88 2.59
CA GLN A 5 17.64 2.03 2.43
C GLN A 5 17.41 3.04 3.55
N GLU A 6 18.30 4.03 3.66
CA GLU A 6 18.17 5.12 4.61
C GLU A 6 18.11 6.45 3.86
N TYR A 7 17.10 7.27 4.19
CA TYR A 7 16.91 8.59 3.62
C TYR A 7 16.63 9.60 4.73
N LYS A 8 17.52 10.59 4.90
CA LYS A 8 17.42 11.63 5.94
C LYS A 8 17.15 11.05 7.34
N GLY A 9 17.90 10.00 7.72
CA GLY A 9 17.78 9.33 9.02
C GLY A 9 16.56 8.39 9.15
N ASN A 10 15.77 8.21 8.10
CA ASN A 10 14.59 7.34 8.12
C ASN A 10 14.81 6.11 7.22
N LYS A 11 14.41 4.94 7.70
CA LYS A 11 14.43 3.72 6.88
C LYS A 11 13.33 3.74 5.82
N THR A 12 13.68 3.41 4.59
CA THR A 12 12.77 3.28 3.45
C THR A 12 12.93 1.90 2.81
N LEU A 13 11.86 1.39 2.21
CA LEU A 13 11.87 0.17 1.40
C LEU A 13 11.89 0.59 -0.08
N ASN A 14 12.87 0.11 -0.83
CA ASN A 14 13.00 0.29 -2.27
C ASN A 14 12.64 -1.02 -2.98
N LEU A 15 11.62 -1.01 -3.85
CA LEU A 15 11.14 -2.22 -4.52
C LEU A 15 11.90 -2.56 -5.80
N ASN A 16 12.57 -1.59 -6.42
CA ASN A 16 13.29 -1.72 -7.69
C ASN A 16 14.59 -0.89 -7.65
N PRO A 17 15.58 -1.28 -6.83
CA PRO A 17 16.81 -0.50 -6.64
C PRO A 17 17.62 -0.29 -7.92
N GLU A 18 17.56 -1.24 -8.85
CA GLU A 18 18.24 -1.17 -10.16
C GLU A 18 17.60 -0.17 -11.15
N SER A 19 16.40 0.35 -10.85
CA SER A 19 15.69 1.28 -11.73
C SER A 19 16.22 2.70 -11.58
N LYS A 20 16.42 3.40 -12.71
CA LYS A 20 16.69 4.85 -12.74
C LYS A 20 15.60 5.66 -12.01
N PHE A 21 14.36 5.18 -12.05
CA PHE A 21 13.24 5.71 -11.29
C PHE A 21 12.84 4.65 -10.26
N SER A 22 13.56 4.65 -9.14
CA SER A 22 13.28 3.74 -8.05
C SER A 22 11.99 4.16 -7.34
N PHE A 23 11.21 3.16 -6.97
CA PHE A 23 10.00 3.27 -6.20
C PHE A 23 10.34 2.86 -4.78
N SER A 24 10.37 3.86 -3.90
CA SER A 24 10.67 3.66 -2.49
C SER A 24 9.68 4.38 -1.58
N PHE A 25 9.45 3.81 -0.41
CA PHE A 25 8.52 4.36 0.58
C PHE A 25 8.91 3.96 2.01
N GLY A 26 8.58 4.82 2.97
CA GLY A 26 8.85 4.58 4.40
C GLY A 26 7.83 3.66 5.07
N LEU A 27 8.06 3.37 6.35
CA LEU A 27 7.26 2.45 7.17
C LEU A 27 5.76 2.75 7.18
N ALA A 28 5.36 4.03 7.31
CA ALA A 28 3.95 4.41 7.36
C ALA A 28 3.18 3.98 6.09
N LYS A 29 3.79 4.19 4.92
CA LYS A 29 3.22 3.76 3.63
C LYS A 29 3.22 2.24 3.50
N ALA A 30 4.26 1.56 4.00
CA ALA A 30 4.32 0.10 3.99
C ALA A 30 3.15 -0.53 4.78
N LYS A 31 2.82 0.02 5.96
CA LYS A 31 1.67 -0.41 6.76
C LYS A 31 0.35 -0.23 6.00
N LEU A 32 0.13 0.96 5.43
CA LEU A 32 -1.08 1.26 4.66
C LEU A 32 -1.25 0.31 3.45
N ILE A 33 -0.15 -0.05 2.78
CA ILE A 33 -0.16 -1.03 1.69
C ILE A 33 -0.60 -2.41 2.20
N LEU A 34 -0.10 -2.84 3.36
CA LEU A 34 -0.49 -4.13 3.95
C LEU A 34 -1.97 -4.15 4.36
N GLU A 35 -2.47 -3.06 4.95
CA GLU A 35 -3.88 -2.91 5.34
C GLU A 35 -4.83 -2.99 4.13
N ASN A 36 -4.36 -2.59 2.94
CA ASN A 36 -5.16 -2.53 1.71
C ASN A 36 -4.70 -3.55 0.66
N ILE A 37 -3.94 -4.57 1.04
CA ILE A 37 -3.24 -5.43 0.09
C ILE A 37 -4.19 -6.16 -0.85
N ASP A 38 -5.38 -6.53 -0.39
CA ASP A 38 -6.36 -7.25 -1.21
C ASP A 38 -7.04 -6.34 -2.24
N VAL A 39 -7.29 -5.08 -1.87
CA VAL A 39 -7.76 -4.06 -2.82
C VAL A 39 -6.69 -3.80 -3.87
N ILE A 40 -5.42 -3.72 -3.48
CA ILE A 40 -4.28 -3.54 -4.38
C ILE A 40 -4.15 -4.72 -5.36
N LYS A 41 -4.27 -5.98 -4.87
CA LYS A 41 -4.26 -7.16 -5.74
C LYS A 41 -5.38 -7.09 -6.78
N LYS A 42 -6.61 -6.80 -6.35
CA LYS A 42 -7.75 -6.63 -7.27
C LYS A 42 -7.52 -5.51 -8.27
N PHE A 43 -6.96 -4.38 -7.84
CA PHE A 43 -6.62 -3.26 -8.73
C PHE A 43 -5.61 -3.67 -9.81
N VAL A 44 -4.64 -4.52 -9.47
CA VAL A 44 -3.69 -5.07 -10.45
C VAL A 44 -4.39 -6.04 -11.41
N GLU A 45 -5.24 -6.93 -10.90
CA GLU A 45 -6.02 -7.88 -11.72
C GLU A 45 -6.95 -7.18 -12.71
N THR A 46 -7.52 -6.03 -12.33
CA THR A 46 -8.39 -5.24 -13.22
C THR A 46 -7.62 -4.35 -14.19
N GLU A 47 -6.29 -4.42 -14.21
CA GLU A 47 -5.41 -3.54 -15.00
C GLU A 47 -5.67 -2.05 -14.73
N GLY A 48 -5.95 -1.72 -13.47
CA GLY A 48 -6.21 -0.35 -13.04
C GLY A 48 -7.58 0.21 -13.40
N ARG A 49 -8.53 -0.63 -13.84
CA ARG A 49 -9.93 -0.23 -14.03
C ARG A 49 -10.61 0.02 -12.68
N ASP A 50 -11.60 0.91 -12.70
CA ASP A 50 -12.42 1.27 -11.53
C ASP A 50 -12.98 0.00 -10.87
N LEU A 51 -12.72 -0.14 -9.56
CA LEU A 51 -13.15 -1.28 -8.77
C LEU A 51 -14.64 -1.21 -8.36
N GLY A 52 -15.36 -0.13 -8.72
CA GLY A 52 -16.78 0.01 -8.46
C GLY A 52 -17.14 -0.25 -6.98
N GLU A 53 -18.21 -1.02 -6.75
CA GLU A 53 -18.69 -1.33 -5.40
C GLU A 53 -17.75 -2.26 -4.58
N PHE A 54 -16.71 -2.86 -5.18
CA PHE A 54 -15.77 -3.71 -4.45
C PHE A 54 -14.87 -2.93 -3.46
N ALA A 55 -14.80 -1.61 -3.57
CA ALA A 55 -14.09 -0.74 -2.62
C ALA A 55 -14.90 -0.42 -1.35
N LYS A 56 -16.17 -0.80 -1.27
CA LYS A 56 -17.08 -0.49 -0.15
C LYS A 56 -17.39 -1.72 0.70
N LYS A 57 -16.42 -2.21 1.48
CA LYS A 57 -16.59 -3.05 2.72
C LYS A 57 -15.20 -3.56 3.14
N GLU A 58 -14.71 -3.47 4.38
CA GLU A 58 -15.29 -3.26 5.71
C GLU A 58 -14.29 -2.45 6.56
N GLY A 59 -14.80 -1.45 7.30
CA GLY A 59 -14.00 -0.61 8.20
C GLY A 59 -14.90 0.32 8.99
N ASP A 60 -15.34 -0.18 10.14
CA ASP A 60 -15.97 0.54 11.27
C ASP A 60 -17.44 0.98 11.15
N GLY A 61 -18.32 -0.02 11.23
CA GLY A 61 -19.50 0.11 12.07
C GLY A 61 -19.14 -0.15 13.53
N ALA A 62 -18.59 0.86 14.22
CA ALA A 62 -18.65 0.92 15.68
C ALA A 62 -19.85 1.78 16.07
N GLN A 63 -21.04 1.17 15.98
CA GLN A 63 -22.13 1.53 16.87
C GLN A 63 -21.85 0.80 18.18
N ASP A 64 -21.60 1.54 19.25
CA ASP A 64 -22.18 1.19 20.53
C ASP A 64 -22.60 2.49 21.21
N ALA A 65 -23.92 2.62 21.30
CA ALA A 65 -24.59 3.60 22.14
C ALA A 65 -24.37 3.22 23.61
N PHE A 66 -24.07 4.20 24.46
CA PHE A 66 -24.72 4.53 25.73
C PHE A 66 -23.98 5.69 26.40
#